data_AF-A0AAP5N1V6-F1
#
_entry.id   AF-A0AAP5N1V6-F1
#
_cell.length_a   1.000
_cell.length_b   1.000
_cell.length_c   1.000
_cell.angle_alpha   90.00
_cell.angle_beta   90.00
_cell.angle_gamma   90.00
#
_symmetry.space_group_name_H-M   'P 1'
#
loop_
_entity.id
_entity.type
_entity.pdbx_description
1 polymer ?
#
loop_
_entity_poly.entity_id
_entity_poly.type
_entity_poly.pdbx_seq_one_letter_code
_entity_poly.pdbx_strand_id
1 'polypeptide(L)'
;MQMLVGERDHRLDLGKIKTVLTEYKYGNLTDLKTGNLTLSGGETGQHYVAELELPKGTYLGHFGDGQTVLPTDYAIEISHNVFNKPKIIVENGKQVIKVKARLIKKEEIEHKVKETEAALNKMLNKDTDFVRLDIGGGFESYTIDHAKKAINALIKQLPSKLLTDAVDELDSVVFQDVKISEHNPRGLFSVLDNKVYLRMNHEIFIQHLDQSTVPSTGLIHEMGHVVDVVLLNDTSKSARFNAIYEEEKNNITSLVTYKDYAKSNAQEFFAEVFKAMYSTDSKQQDAVKKEAAKAVDYIKNKIKEYVED
;
A
#
# COMPACT_ATOMS: atom_id res chain seq x y z
N MET A 1 12.26 11.06 5.28
CA MET A 1 12.30 11.26 6.76
C MET A 1 11.88 12.65 7.24
N GLN A 2 11.77 13.67 6.36
CA GLN A 2 11.01 14.93 6.64
C GLN A 2 9.54 14.72 7.03
N MET A 3 9.05 13.48 6.97
CA MET A 3 7.64 13.07 7.09
C MET A 3 7.11 12.96 8.54
N LEU A 4 7.95 13.15 9.57
CA LEU A 4 7.59 12.77 10.95
C LEU A 4 7.46 13.96 11.91
N VAL A 5 7.84 15.16 11.48
CA VAL A 5 7.95 16.35 12.35
C VAL A 5 6.86 17.35 12.00
N GLY A 6 6.21 17.92 13.02
CA GLY A 6 5.28 19.03 12.83
C GLY A 6 6.03 20.30 12.40
N GLU A 7 5.37 21.20 11.67
CA GLU A 7 6.00 22.39 11.06
C GLU A 7 6.64 23.38 12.05
N ARG A 8 6.43 23.25 13.37
CA ARG A 8 6.81 24.28 14.34
C ARG A 8 7.43 23.83 15.66
N ASP A 9 7.60 22.55 15.92
CA ASP A 9 8.23 22.07 17.16
C ASP A 9 8.89 20.72 16.93
N HIS A 10 9.93 20.38 17.71
CA HIS A 10 10.57 19.06 17.75
C HIS A 10 9.66 17.90 18.22
N ARG A 11 8.34 18.05 18.04
CA ARG A 11 7.27 17.10 18.30
C ARG A 11 6.92 16.32 17.04
N LEU A 12 6.56 15.05 17.26
CA LEU A 12 6.14 14.18 16.18
C LEU A 12 4.68 14.46 15.81
N ASP A 13 4.37 14.38 14.52
CA ASP A 13 2.99 14.45 14.03
C ASP A 13 2.30 13.10 14.20
N LEU A 14 1.41 13.00 15.19
CA LEU A 14 0.69 11.76 15.53
C LEU A 14 -0.10 11.17 14.34
N GLY A 15 -0.61 12.01 13.44
CA GLY A 15 -1.31 11.54 12.26
C GLY A 15 -0.37 10.81 11.31
N LYS A 16 0.81 11.38 11.07
CA LYS A 16 1.81 10.85 10.14
C LYS A 16 2.57 9.63 10.65
N ILE A 17 2.65 9.44 11.98
CA ILE A 17 3.38 8.32 12.57
C ILE A 17 2.52 7.14 13.00
N LYS A 18 1.18 7.24 12.88
CA LYS A 18 0.25 6.20 13.36
C LYS A 18 0.58 4.83 12.77
N THR A 19 0.74 4.75 11.45
CA THR A 19 1.10 3.52 10.74
C THR A 19 2.39 2.91 11.27
N VAL A 20 3.38 3.77 11.55
CA VAL A 20 4.65 3.30 12.11
C VAL A 20 4.47 2.69 13.50
N LEU A 21 3.63 3.31 14.33
CA LEU A 21 3.39 2.85 15.70
C LEU A 21 2.58 1.56 15.78
N THR A 22 1.78 1.24 14.76
CA THR A 22 0.78 0.17 14.85
C THR A 22 0.90 -0.94 13.80
N GLU A 23 1.57 -0.70 12.68
CA GLU A 23 1.54 -1.62 11.52
C GLU A 23 2.92 -2.17 11.12
N TYR A 24 4.02 -1.52 11.49
CA TYR A 24 5.36 -2.05 11.24
C TYR A 24 5.78 -3.04 12.32
N LYS A 25 5.75 -4.33 11.97
CA LYS A 25 6.03 -5.46 12.85
C LYS A 25 7.36 -6.12 12.52
N TYR A 26 7.77 -6.17 11.26
CA TYR A 26 9.06 -6.72 10.86
C TYR A 26 9.46 -6.17 9.49
N GLY A 27 10.77 -6.13 9.25
CA GLY A 27 11.30 -5.76 7.96
C GLY A 27 12.80 -5.93 7.83
N ASN A 28 13.27 -5.98 6.58
CA ASN A 28 14.68 -6.13 6.27
C ASN A 28 15.47 -4.91 6.71
N LEU A 29 16.69 -5.14 7.20
CA LEU A 29 17.66 -4.07 7.35
C LEU A 29 18.25 -3.77 5.96
N THR A 30 17.93 -2.58 5.46
CA THR A 30 18.53 -2.02 4.25
C THR A 30 19.92 -1.47 4.57
N ASP A 31 20.92 -1.75 3.73
CA ASP A 31 22.30 -1.29 3.91
C ASP A 31 23.00 -1.81 5.19
N LEU A 32 24.27 -1.46 5.36
CA LEU A 32 25.02 -1.71 6.58
C LEU A 32 24.44 -0.86 7.72
N LYS A 33 23.93 -1.50 8.76
CA LYS A 33 23.39 -0.81 9.94
C LYS A 33 24.43 -0.73 11.04
N THR A 34 24.61 0.47 11.58
CA THR A 34 25.40 0.70 12.78
C THR A 34 24.52 0.81 14.01
N GLY A 35 25.06 0.38 15.15
CA GLY A 35 24.43 0.48 16.46
C GLY A 35 25.38 1.05 17.49
N ASN A 36 24.86 1.33 18.69
CA ASN A 36 25.63 1.75 19.84
C ASN A 36 25.32 0.81 21.02
N LEU A 37 26.34 0.39 21.76
CA LEU A 37 26.21 -0.44 22.97
C LEU A 37 25.55 0.32 24.12
N THR A 38 25.61 1.65 24.10
CA THR A 38 24.93 2.54 25.03
C THR A 38 24.03 3.52 24.27
N LEU A 39 22.94 3.96 24.91
CA LEU A 39 22.08 4.98 24.33
C LEU A 39 22.85 6.29 24.17
N SER A 40 23.20 6.64 22.93
CA SER A 40 23.70 7.96 22.56
C SER A 40 22.52 8.84 22.13
N GLY A 41 22.61 10.15 22.37
CA GLY A 41 21.53 11.13 22.12
C GLY A 41 21.03 11.29 20.68
N GLY A 42 21.47 10.43 19.76
CA GLY A 42 21.10 10.39 18.36
C GLY A 42 21.59 11.59 17.55
N GLU A 43 21.71 11.43 16.24
CA GLU A 43 22.02 12.54 15.35
C GLU A 43 20.80 13.44 15.12
N THR A 44 21.07 14.69 14.71
CA THR A 44 20.01 15.61 14.27
C THR A 44 19.22 14.97 13.13
N GLY A 45 17.89 14.87 13.30
CA GLY A 45 17.00 14.18 12.34
C GLY A 45 16.69 12.71 12.66
N GLN A 46 17.27 12.10 13.70
CA GLN A 46 16.83 10.78 14.16
C GLN A 46 15.52 10.88 14.95
N HIS A 47 14.50 10.14 14.50
CA HIS A 47 13.17 10.10 15.11
C HIS A 47 12.79 8.70 15.62
N TYR A 48 13.71 7.74 15.52
CA TYR A 48 13.55 6.36 15.95
C TYR A 48 14.74 5.92 16.78
N VAL A 49 14.46 5.19 17.86
CA VAL A 49 15.46 4.49 18.66
C VAL A 49 15.02 3.05 18.80
N ALA A 50 15.83 2.13 18.31
CA ALA A 50 15.61 0.69 18.46
C ALA A 50 16.47 0.14 19.60
N GLU A 51 15.83 -0.38 20.64
CA GLU A 51 16.45 -1.27 21.60
C GLU A 51 16.43 -2.67 21.01
N LEU A 52 17.57 -3.09 20.46
CA LEU A 52 17.68 -4.30 19.65
C LEU A 52 18.28 -5.45 20.45
N GLU A 53 17.50 -6.51 20.63
CA GLU A 53 17.96 -7.78 21.17
C GLU A 53 18.68 -8.60 20.09
N LEU A 54 19.87 -9.08 20.41
CA LEU A 54 20.69 -9.86 19.48
C LEU A 54 20.67 -11.34 19.89
N PRO A 55 20.30 -12.27 18.99
CA PRO A 55 20.39 -13.70 19.24
C PRO A 55 21.82 -14.11 19.61
N LYS A 56 21.96 -15.07 20.53
CA LYS A 56 23.25 -15.67 20.87
C LYS A 56 23.92 -16.21 19.61
N GLY A 57 25.20 -15.88 19.42
CA GLY A 57 25.96 -16.28 18.24
C GLY A 57 25.87 -15.30 17.06
N THR A 58 25.15 -14.18 17.21
CA THR A 58 25.18 -13.11 16.22
C THR A 58 26.57 -12.47 16.18
N TYR A 59 27.20 -12.48 15.02
CA TYR A 59 28.49 -11.82 14.79
C TYR A 59 28.28 -10.31 14.66
N LEU A 60 29.16 -9.52 15.28
CA LEU A 60 29.12 -8.06 15.23
C LEU A 60 30.52 -7.53 14.94
N GLY A 61 30.62 -6.52 14.08
CA GLY A 61 31.83 -5.71 14.02
C GLY A 61 31.80 -4.66 15.12
N HIS A 62 32.93 -4.40 15.77
CA HIS A 62 33.08 -3.34 16.76
C HIS A 62 34.06 -2.30 16.23
N PHE A 63 33.65 -1.02 16.21
CA PHE A 63 34.44 0.07 15.62
C PHE A 63 35.21 0.93 16.65
N GLY A 64 35.05 0.68 17.95
CA GLY A 64 35.51 1.58 19.00
C GLY A 64 34.37 2.44 19.55
N ASP A 65 34.58 3.08 20.70
CA ASP A 65 33.63 4.00 21.35
C ASP A 65 32.21 3.44 21.55
N GLY A 66 32.10 2.11 21.67
CA GLY A 66 30.83 1.42 21.82
C GLY A 66 29.99 1.34 20.54
N GLN A 67 30.53 1.68 19.38
CA GLN A 67 29.85 1.52 18.09
C GLN A 67 30.00 0.10 17.54
N THR A 68 28.92 -0.40 16.94
CA THR A 68 28.86 -1.73 16.32
C THR A 68 28.32 -1.64 14.89
N VAL A 69 28.62 -2.66 14.08
CA VAL A 69 27.95 -2.91 12.79
C VAL A 69 27.25 -4.26 12.82
N LEU A 70 26.01 -4.23 12.33
CA LEU A 70 25.18 -5.42 12.17
C LEU A 70 25.48 -6.11 10.83
N PRO A 71 25.45 -7.44 10.80
CA PRO A 71 25.55 -8.21 9.57
C PRO A 71 24.32 -7.97 8.65
N THR A 72 24.53 -8.08 7.34
CA THR A 72 23.53 -7.69 6.32
C THR A 72 22.51 -8.78 5.99
N ASP A 73 22.70 -10.00 6.49
CA ASP A 73 21.81 -11.16 6.30
C ASP A 73 20.70 -11.24 7.38
N TYR A 74 20.47 -10.15 8.10
CA TYR A 74 19.44 -10.07 9.13
C TYR A 74 18.37 -9.01 8.84
N ALA A 75 17.25 -9.20 9.51
CA ALA A 75 16.10 -8.34 9.56
C ALA A 75 15.74 -8.04 11.03
N ILE A 76 14.75 -7.17 11.24
CA ILE A 76 14.26 -6.85 12.57
C ILE A 76 12.80 -7.27 12.73
N GLU A 77 12.45 -7.72 13.93
CA GLU A 77 11.07 -7.91 14.36
C GLU A 77 10.79 -7.03 15.58
N ILE A 78 9.76 -6.19 15.48
CA ILE A 78 9.34 -5.22 16.48
C ILE A 78 8.28 -5.83 17.38
N SER A 79 8.53 -5.76 18.69
CA SER A 79 7.60 -6.22 19.71
C SER A 79 6.33 -5.36 19.75
N HIS A 80 5.16 -5.99 19.68
CA HIS A 80 3.85 -5.33 19.77
C HIS A 80 3.03 -5.79 20.99
N ASN A 81 3.63 -6.53 21.92
CA ASN A 81 2.94 -6.92 23.15
C ASN A 81 2.61 -5.68 24.01
N VAL A 82 1.68 -5.85 24.95
CA VAL A 82 1.12 -4.75 25.78
C VAL A 82 2.21 -3.92 26.48
N PHE A 83 3.34 -4.53 26.82
CA PHE A 83 4.43 -3.88 27.57
C PHE A 83 5.53 -3.28 26.69
N ASN A 84 5.70 -3.78 25.46
CA ASN A 84 6.85 -3.47 24.60
C ASN A 84 6.47 -2.85 23.24
N LYS A 85 5.18 -2.51 23.03
CA LYS A 85 4.74 -1.83 21.81
C LYS A 85 5.50 -0.52 21.55
N PRO A 86 5.65 -0.09 20.28
CA PRO A 86 6.22 1.20 19.94
C PRO A 86 5.59 2.34 20.75
N LYS A 87 6.43 3.23 21.28
CA LYS A 87 5.97 4.37 22.09
C LYS A 87 6.81 5.61 21.84
N ILE A 88 6.17 6.76 22.01
CA ILE A 88 6.85 8.05 21.95
C ILE A 88 7.49 8.29 23.32
N ILE A 89 8.76 8.63 23.32
CA ILE A 89 9.51 9.08 24.49
C ILE A 89 10.14 10.44 24.22
N VAL A 90 10.60 11.10 25.28
CA VAL A 90 11.35 12.36 25.19
C VAL A 90 12.80 12.06 25.54
N GLU A 91 13.70 12.28 24.59
CA GLU A 91 15.15 12.12 24.75
C GLU A 91 15.80 13.46 24.39
N ASN A 92 16.59 14.03 25.30
CA ASN A 92 17.24 15.34 25.12
C ASN A 92 16.29 16.46 24.63
N GLY A 93 15.06 16.50 25.16
CA GLY A 93 14.05 17.49 24.78
C GLY A 93 13.36 17.27 23.42
N LYS A 94 13.67 16.17 22.72
CA LYS A 94 13.09 15.79 21.43
C LYS A 94 12.20 14.57 21.55
N GLN A 95 11.07 14.56 20.83
CA GLN A 95 10.24 13.35 20.73
C GLN A 95 10.85 12.36 19.74
N VAL A 96 10.99 11.11 20.18
CA VAL A 96 11.46 9.98 19.37
C VAL A 96 10.56 8.77 19.59
N ILE A 97 10.44 7.91 18.58
CA ILE A 97 9.72 6.65 18.66
C ILE A 97 10.71 5.59 19.15
N LYS A 98 10.51 5.13 20.39
CA LYS A 98 11.26 3.99 20.94
C LYS A 98 10.55 2.70 20.56
N VAL A 99 11.30 1.80 19.95
CA VAL A 99 10.86 0.44 19.61
C VAL A 99 11.74 -0.57 20.33
N LYS A 100 11.14 -1.65 20.82
CA LYS A 100 11.88 -2.85 21.22
C LYS A 100 11.80 -3.85 20.08
N ALA A 101 12.95 -4.30 19.64
CA ALA A 101 13.05 -5.22 18.51
C ALA A 101 14.02 -6.35 18.83
N ARG A 102 13.89 -7.46 18.09
CA ARG A 102 14.89 -8.52 18.06
C ARG A 102 15.39 -8.71 16.64
N LEU A 103 16.65 -9.08 16.52
CA LEU A 103 17.25 -9.42 15.24
C LEU A 103 16.78 -10.84 14.83
N ILE A 104 16.32 -10.97 13.60
CA ILE A 104 15.86 -12.24 13.00
C ILE A 104 16.56 -12.47 11.66
N LYS A 105 16.56 -13.70 11.16
CA LYS A 105 17.17 -14.03 9.87
C LYS A 105 16.31 -13.54 8.69
N LYS A 106 16.93 -13.03 7.61
CA LYS A 106 16.18 -12.55 6.43
C LYS A 106 15.34 -13.66 5.80
N GLU A 107 15.84 -14.89 5.86
CA GLU A 107 15.17 -16.09 5.38
C GLU A 107 13.79 -16.30 6.04
N GLU A 108 13.60 -15.85 7.29
CA GLU A 108 12.30 -15.91 7.96
C GLU A 108 11.27 -14.97 7.30
N ILE A 109 11.70 -13.81 6.82
CA ILE A 109 10.85 -12.88 6.07
C ILE A 109 10.57 -13.42 4.67
N GLU A 110 11.59 -13.95 3.99
CA GLU A 110 11.44 -14.56 2.66
C GLU A 110 10.43 -15.73 2.69
N HIS A 111 10.44 -16.54 3.76
CA HIS A 111 9.44 -17.58 3.95
C HIS A 111 8.03 -17.01 4.07
N LYS A 112 7.84 -15.97 4.89
CA LYS A 112 6.53 -15.30 5.07
C LYS A 112 6.01 -14.69 3.77
N VAL A 113 6.91 -14.15 2.94
CA VAL A 113 6.59 -13.62 1.61
C VAL A 113 6.05 -14.75 0.73
N LYS A 114 6.82 -15.83 0.55
CA LYS A 114 6.42 -16.98 -0.30
C LYS A 114 5.13 -17.65 0.17
N GLU A 115 4.98 -17.85 1.48
CA GLU A 115 3.73 -18.39 2.06
C GLU A 115 2.54 -17.49 1.78
N THR A 116 2.73 -16.17 1.86
CA THR A 116 1.67 -15.20 1.59
C THR A 116 1.32 -15.19 0.10
N GLU A 117 2.29 -15.14 -0.81
CA GLU A 117 2.06 -15.22 -2.25
C GLU A 117 1.30 -16.50 -2.60
N ALA A 118 1.73 -17.66 -2.11
CA ALA A 118 1.04 -18.93 -2.34
C ALA A 118 -0.42 -18.91 -1.83
N ALA A 119 -0.65 -18.34 -0.64
CA ALA A 119 -1.99 -18.22 -0.08
C ALA A 119 -2.89 -17.28 -0.91
N LEU A 120 -2.38 -16.13 -1.34
CA LEU A 120 -3.13 -15.16 -2.14
C LEU A 120 -3.43 -15.68 -3.55
N ASN A 121 -2.46 -16.35 -4.19
CA ASN A 121 -2.65 -17.00 -5.47
C ASN A 121 -3.73 -18.09 -5.40
N LYS A 122 -3.70 -18.91 -4.35
CA LYS A 122 -4.73 -19.92 -4.11
C LYS A 122 -6.13 -19.31 -3.94
N MET A 123 -6.25 -18.16 -3.27
CA MET A 123 -7.53 -17.46 -3.12
C MET A 123 -8.12 -16.99 -4.45
N LEU A 124 -7.27 -16.79 -5.46
CA LEU A 124 -7.65 -16.37 -6.81
C LEU A 124 -7.67 -17.53 -7.82
N ASN A 125 -7.55 -18.78 -7.36
CA ASN A 125 -7.45 -19.98 -8.20
C ASN A 125 -6.32 -19.91 -9.25
N LYS A 126 -5.17 -19.32 -8.89
CA LYS A 126 -3.98 -19.26 -9.74
C LYS A 126 -2.91 -20.25 -9.29
N ASP A 127 -2.38 -21.00 -10.24
CA ASP A 127 -1.49 -22.14 -9.98
C ASP A 127 -0.02 -21.77 -9.72
N THR A 128 0.43 -20.54 -9.95
CA THR A 128 1.52 -19.81 -9.23
C THR A 128 1.90 -18.50 -9.94
N ASP A 129 2.58 -17.59 -9.22
CA ASP A 129 3.20 -16.32 -9.65
C ASP A 129 2.29 -15.15 -10.12
N PHE A 130 0.98 -15.23 -9.91
CA PHE A 130 0.08 -14.11 -10.25
C PHE A 130 0.15 -12.96 -9.24
N VAL A 131 -0.11 -13.19 -7.95
CA VAL A 131 0.13 -12.21 -6.89
C VAL A 131 1.58 -12.28 -6.45
N ARG A 132 2.30 -11.17 -6.58
CA ARG A 132 3.71 -11.05 -6.23
C ARG A 132 3.96 -9.95 -5.21
N LEU A 133 4.85 -10.21 -4.26
CA LEU A 133 5.31 -9.27 -3.25
C LEU A 133 6.79 -8.95 -3.52
N ASP A 134 7.04 -7.91 -4.31
CA ASP A 134 8.39 -7.45 -4.64
C ASP A 134 8.87 -6.40 -3.63
N ILE A 135 9.32 -6.91 -2.48
CA ILE A 135 9.61 -6.10 -1.29
C ILE A 135 10.96 -6.44 -0.67
N GLY A 136 11.68 -5.41 -0.24
CA GLY A 136 12.99 -5.53 0.41
C GLY A 136 13.48 -4.28 1.14
N GLY A 137 12.67 -3.22 1.16
CA GLY A 137 13.00 -1.88 1.64
C GLY A 137 12.70 -1.64 3.12
N GLY A 138 12.38 -2.69 3.91
CA GLY A 138 12.09 -2.55 5.35
C GLY A 138 10.61 -2.31 5.69
N PHE A 139 9.69 -2.49 4.72
CA PHE A 139 8.24 -2.30 4.87
C PHE A 139 7.45 -3.61 4.77
N GLU A 140 8.11 -4.76 4.92
CA GLU A 140 7.60 -6.08 4.54
C GLU A 140 6.32 -6.44 5.30
N SER A 141 6.26 -6.22 6.61
CA SER A 141 5.04 -6.55 7.37
C SER A 141 3.82 -5.74 6.94
N TYR A 142 4.03 -4.46 6.62
CA TYR A 142 2.95 -3.58 6.16
C TYR A 142 2.46 -4.03 4.79
N THR A 143 3.38 -4.27 3.85
CA THR A 143 3.02 -4.73 2.51
C THR A 143 2.27 -6.06 2.57
N ILE A 144 2.77 -7.04 3.34
CA ILE A 144 2.12 -8.35 3.49
C ILE A 144 0.69 -8.21 4.06
N ASP A 145 0.53 -7.44 5.14
CA ASP A 145 -0.79 -7.28 5.80
C ASP A 145 -1.77 -6.55 4.88
N HIS A 146 -1.32 -5.56 4.11
CA HIS A 146 -2.18 -4.81 3.21
C HIS A 146 -2.45 -5.49 1.88
N ALA A 147 -1.52 -6.27 1.34
CA ALA A 147 -1.77 -7.14 0.19
C ALA A 147 -2.88 -8.15 0.51
N LYS A 148 -2.82 -8.78 1.69
CA LYS A 148 -3.90 -9.65 2.19
C LYS A 148 -5.24 -8.93 2.25
N LYS A 149 -5.28 -7.71 2.79
CA LYS A 149 -6.53 -6.92 2.85
C LYS A 149 -7.03 -6.53 1.46
N ALA A 150 -6.15 -6.13 0.55
CA ALA A 150 -6.49 -5.69 -0.80
C ALA A 150 -7.08 -6.83 -1.63
N ILE A 151 -6.42 -7.99 -1.67
CA ILE A 151 -6.93 -9.17 -2.38
C ILE A 151 -8.26 -9.65 -1.77
N ASN A 152 -8.39 -9.66 -0.43
CA ASN A 152 -9.66 -9.99 0.22
C ASN A 152 -10.79 -9.01 -0.12
N ALA A 153 -10.49 -7.71 -0.19
CA ALA A 153 -11.47 -6.70 -0.58
C ALA A 153 -11.92 -6.92 -2.03
N LEU A 154 -10.96 -7.14 -2.93
CA LEU A 154 -11.20 -7.44 -4.33
C LEU A 154 -12.17 -8.63 -4.51
N ILE A 155 -11.87 -9.77 -3.87
CA ILE A 155 -12.68 -10.99 -3.91
C ILE A 155 -14.10 -10.76 -3.36
N LYS A 156 -14.23 -9.97 -2.30
CA LYS A 156 -15.52 -9.74 -1.65
C LYS A 156 -16.42 -8.75 -2.37
N GLN A 157 -15.84 -7.84 -3.15
CA GLN A 157 -16.54 -6.67 -3.66
C GLN A 157 -16.92 -6.80 -5.12
N LEU A 158 -16.06 -7.41 -5.95
CA LEU A 158 -16.35 -7.56 -7.36
C LEU A 158 -17.27 -8.75 -7.64
N PRO A 159 -18.14 -8.66 -8.67
CA PRO A 159 -18.85 -9.82 -9.18
C PRO A 159 -17.88 -10.93 -9.59
N SER A 160 -18.15 -12.18 -9.21
CA SER A 160 -17.21 -13.29 -9.39
C SER A 160 -16.75 -13.48 -10.84
N LYS A 161 -17.67 -13.43 -11.82
CA LYS A 161 -17.31 -13.54 -13.26
C LYS A 161 -16.37 -12.42 -13.69
N LEU A 162 -16.69 -11.17 -13.35
CA LEU A 162 -15.85 -10.01 -13.66
C LEU A 162 -14.45 -10.14 -13.05
N LEU A 163 -14.36 -10.60 -11.81
CA LEU A 163 -13.08 -10.83 -11.14
C LEU A 163 -12.27 -11.94 -11.81
N THR A 164 -12.89 -13.10 -12.05
CA THR A 164 -12.22 -14.24 -12.69
C THR A 164 -11.69 -13.83 -14.05
N ASP A 165 -12.52 -13.22 -14.90
CA ASP A 165 -12.13 -12.84 -16.25
C ASP A 165 -11.02 -11.76 -16.21
N ALA A 166 -11.09 -10.77 -15.31
CA ALA A 166 -10.01 -9.79 -15.15
C ALA A 166 -8.68 -10.41 -14.68
N VAL A 167 -8.75 -11.39 -13.78
CA VAL A 167 -7.58 -12.10 -13.25
C VAL A 167 -7.00 -13.10 -14.27
N ASP A 168 -7.83 -13.63 -15.16
CA ASP A 168 -7.41 -14.49 -16.28
C ASP A 168 -6.77 -13.73 -17.41
N GLU A 169 -7.22 -12.50 -17.66
CA GLU A 169 -6.58 -11.64 -18.63
C GLU A 169 -5.25 -11.10 -18.14
N LEU A 170 -5.04 -10.83 -16.84
CA LEU A 170 -3.81 -10.25 -16.30
C LEU A 170 -2.64 -11.24 -16.15
N ASP A 171 -1.42 -10.74 -16.34
CA ASP A 171 -0.18 -11.50 -16.08
C ASP A 171 0.12 -11.58 -14.57
N SER A 172 0.04 -10.45 -13.85
CA SER A 172 0.29 -10.41 -12.40
C SER A 172 -0.25 -9.16 -11.70
N VAL A 173 -0.48 -9.29 -10.39
CA VAL A 173 -0.68 -8.18 -9.45
C VAL A 173 0.53 -8.09 -8.52
N VAL A 174 1.29 -7.00 -8.62
CA VAL A 174 2.56 -6.80 -7.93
C VAL A 174 2.42 -5.74 -6.85
N PHE A 175 2.59 -6.13 -5.59
CA PHE A 175 2.75 -5.21 -4.46
C PHE A 175 4.23 -4.99 -4.20
N GLN A 176 4.70 -3.76 -4.33
CA GLN A 176 6.13 -3.44 -4.27
C GLN A 176 6.44 -2.22 -3.41
N ASP A 177 7.69 -2.10 -2.98
CA ASP A 177 8.20 -0.93 -2.25
C ASP A 177 9.22 -0.10 -3.05
N VAL A 178 9.38 -0.39 -4.33
CA VAL A 178 10.18 0.42 -5.27
C VAL A 178 9.30 1.28 -6.17
N LYS A 179 9.91 2.29 -6.80
CA LYS A 179 9.21 3.15 -7.76
C LYS A 179 8.72 2.30 -8.94
N ILE A 180 7.47 2.51 -9.36
CA ILE A 180 6.88 1.81 -10.51
C ILE A 180 7.43 2.38 -11.83
N SER A 181 7.54 3.71 -11.92
CA SER A 181 8.02 4.44 -13.09
C SER A 181 8.64 5.78 -12.69
N GLU A 182 9.15 6.55 -13.65
CA GLU A 182 9.71 7.90 -13.40
C GLU A 182 8.70 8.85 -12.74
N HIS A 183 7.44 8.80 -13.20
CA HIS A 183 6.32 9.57 -12.63
C HIS A 183 5.85 9.05 -11.27
N ASN A 184 6.29 7.85 -10.91
CA ASN A 184 6.23 7.29 -9.56
C ASN A 184 4.82 7.27 -8.94
N PRO A 185 3.81 6.71 -9.63
CA PRO A 185 2.45 6.69 -9.13
C PRO A 185 2.30 5.76 -7.92
N ARG A 186 1.16 5.87 -7.22
CA ARG A 186 0.79 4.97 -6.12
C ARG A 186 0.37 3.57 -6.60
N GLY A 187 -0.19 3.51 -7.80
CA GLY A 187 -0.62 2.30 -8.49
C GLY A 187 -0.55 2.51 -10.00
N LEU A 188 -0.53 1.43 -10.76
CA LEU A 188 -0.52 1.48 -12.21
C LEU A 188 -1.04 0.15 -12.78
N PHE A 189 -2.07 0.20 -13.61
CA PHE A 189 -2.28 -0.80 -14.64
C PHE A 189 -1.44 -0.49 -15.87
N SER A 190 -0.55 -1.41 -16.24
CA SER A 190 0.30 -1.31 -17.43
C SER A 190 -0.21 -2.26 -18.51
N VAL A 191 -0.69 -1.69 -19.61
CA VAL A 191 -1.15 -2.45 -20.79
C VAL A 191 0.03 -3.15 -21.49
N LEU A 192 1.25 -2.63 -21.36
CA LEU A 192 2.42 -3.15 -22.08
C LEU A 192 2.88 -4.52 -21.61
N ASP A 193 2.83 -4.74 -20.31
CA ASP A 193 3.20 -6.02 -19.68
C ASP A 193 2.03 -6.65 -18.93
N ASN A 194 0.84 -6.07 -19.06
CA ASN A 194 -0.43 -6.60 -18.60
C ASN A 194 -0.47 -6.87 -17.08
N LYS A 195 0.06 -5.91 -16.32
CA LYS A 195 0.25 -6.01 -14.87
C LYS A 195 -0.37 -4.86 -14.12
N VAL A 196 -0.81 -5.18 -12.92
CA VAL A 196 -1.22 -4.18 -11.93
C VAL A 196 -0.13 -4.05 -10.88
N TYR A 197 0.34 -2.83 -10.67
CA TYR A 197 1.35 -2.50 -9.68
C TYR A 197 0.76 -1.66 -8.56
N LEU A 198 1.16 -1.93 -7.32
CA LEU A 198 0.88 -1.08 -6.17
C LEU A 198 2.16 -0.78 -5.40
N ARG A 199 2.43 0.52 -5.22
CA ARG A 199 3.61 1.00 -4.49
C ARG A 199 3.27 1.23 -3.02
N MET A 200 3.58 0.25 -2.19
CA MET A 200 3.17 0.18 -0.79
C MET A 200 3.87 1.21 0.11
N ASN A 201 5.06 1.68 -0.28
CA ASN A 201 5.76 2.74 0.45
C ASN A 201 5.43 4.16 -0.02
N HIS A 202 4.37 4.33 -0.84
CA HIS A 202 3.91 5.65 -1.25
C HIS A 202 3.34 6.42 -0.05
N GLU A 203 3.66 7.72 0.07
CA GLU A 203 3.32 8.54 1.25
C GLU A 203 1.82 8.57 1.56
N ILE A 204 1.00 8.57 0.51
CA ILE A 204 -0.46 8.54 0.58
C ILE A 204 -0.96 7.30 1.34
N PHE A 205 -0.40 6.11 1.07
CA PHE A 205 -0.78 4.87 1.76
C PHE A 205 -0.23 4.81 3.19
N ILE A 206 1.00 5.31 3.41
CA ILE A 206 1.62 5.31 4.75
C ILE A 206 0.89 6.28 5.69
N GLN A 207 0.53 7.47 5.22
CA GLN A 207 -0.05 8.51 6.07
C GLN A 207 -1.56 8.39 6.25
N HIS A 208 -2.23 7.48 5.50
CA HIS A 208 -3.69 7.35 5.49
C HIS A 208 -4.37 8.72 5.33
N LEU A 209 -3.90 9.53 4.37
CA LEU A 209 -4.35 10.92 4.21
C LEU A 209 -5.87 11.03 4.01
N ASP A 210 -6.50 9.97 3.49
CA ASP A 210 -7.95 9.83 3.32
C ASP A 210 -8.39 8.34 3.25
N GLN A 211 -9.66 8.04 3.53
CA GLN A 211 -10.24 6.70 3.39
C GLN A 211 -10.24 6.19 1.93
N SER A 212 -10.23 7.10 0.95
CA SER A 212 -10.03 6.75 -0.47
C SER A 212 -8.60 6.29 -0.80
N THR A 213 -7.69 6.38 0.18
CA THR A 213 -6.24 6.21 0.00
C THR A 213 -5.65 5.04 0.76
N VAL A 214 -6.37 3.92 0.85
CA VAL A 214 -5.82 2.65 1.38
C VAL A 214 -5.40 1.74 0.23
N PRO A 215 -4.44 0.81 0.43
CA PRO A 215 -3.99 -0.07 -0.66
C PRO A 215 -5.10 -0.89 -1.33
N SER A 216 -6.14 -1.28 -0.57
CA SER A 216 -7.30 -1.99 -1.14
C SER A 216 -8.11 -1.14 -2.12
N THR A 217 -8.32 0.14 -1.83
CA THR A 217 -9.02 1.05 -2.76
C THR A 217 -8.13 1.36 -3.96
N GLY A 218 -6.81 1.47 -3.75
CA GLY A 218 -5.84 1.55 -4.84
C GLY A 218 -5.96 0.35 -5.79
N LEU A 219 -6.01 -0.88 -5.27
CA LEU A 219 -6.15 -2.07 -6.11
C LEU A 219 -7.45 -2.04 -6.93
N ILE A 220 -8.59 -1.71 -6.32
CA ILE A 220 -9.87 -1.69 -7.01
C ILE A 220 -9.89 -0.61 -8.10
N HIS A 221 -9.22 0.52 -7.88
CA HIS A 221 -9.02 1.55 -8.91
C HIS A 221 -8.27 0.98 -10.11
N GLU A 222 -7.11 0.35 -9.90
CA GLU A 222 -6.34 -0.22 -11.01
C GLU A 222 -7.12 -1.34 -11.72
N MET A 223 -7.89 -2.14 -10.98
CA MET A 223 -8.79 -3.12 -11.58
C MET A 223 -9.94 -2.48 -12.36
N GLY A 224 -10.34 -1.26 -12.03
CA GLY A 224 -11.25 -0.46 -12.85
C GLY A 224 -10.67 -0.15 -14.23
N HIS A 225 -9.37 0.13 -14.33
CA HIS A 225 -8.68 0.28 -15.62
C HIS A 225 -8.62 -1.04 -16.39
N VAL A 226 -8.39 -2.16 -15.72
CA VAL A 226 -8.42 -3.50 -16.36
C VAL A 226 -9.80 -3.80 -16.92
N VAL A 227 -10.86 -3.55 -16.14
CA VAL A 227 -12.24 -3.74 -16.59
C VAL A 227 -12.57 -2.83 -17.78
N ASP A 228 -12.20 -1.55 -17.71
CA ASP A 228 -12.43 -0.59 -18.80
C ASP A 228 -11.72 -1.00 -20.10
N VAL A 229 -10.40 -1.19 -20.02
CA VAL A 229 -9.53 -1.34 -21.18
C VAL A 229 -9.64 -2.75 -21.76
N VAL A 230 -9.55 -3.77 -20.91
CA VAL A 230 -9.42 -5.17 -21.35
C VAL A 230 -10.79 -5.82 -21.53
N LEU A 231 -11.66 -5.74 -20.52
CA LEU A 231 -12.94 -6.48 -20.56
C LEU A 231 -14.05 -5.74 -21.32
N LEU A 232 -14.05 -4.41 -21.24
CA LEU A 232 -15.07 -3.56 -21.86
C LEU A 232 -14.57 -2.82 -23.11
N ASN A 233 -13.39 -3.19 -23.61
CA ASN A 233 -12.81 -2.70 -24.85
C ASN A 233 -12.74 -1.17 -24.92
N ASP A 234 -12.03 -0.57 -23.96
CA ASP A 234 -11.80 0.88 -23.86
C ASP A 234 -13.11 1.70 -23.84
N THR A 235 -14.09 1.23 -23.07
CA THR A 235 -15.45 1.82 -23.06
C THR A 235 -15.45 3.29 -22.63
N SER A 236 -14.51 3.68 -21.77
CA SER A 236 -14.32 5.06 -21.33
C SER A 236 -13.91 6.02 -22.46
N LYS A 237 -13.28 5.51 -23.53
CA LYS A 237 -12.92 6.29 -24.72
C LYS A 237 -14.09 6.45 -25.69
N SER A 238 -15.19 5.74 -25.48
CA SER A 238 -16.37 5.85 -26.34
C SER A 238 -16.95 7.28 -26.32
N ALA A 239 -17.52 7.72 -27.44
CA ALA A 239 -18.18 9.03 -27.52
C ALA A 239 -19.30 9.18 -26.45
N ARG A 240 -19.98 8.07 -26.14
CA ARG A 240 -21.05 8.04 -25.14
C ARG A 240 -20.51 8.26 -23.73
N PHE A 241 -19.43 7.57 -23.33
CA PHE A 241 -18.87 7.76 -22.00
C PHE A 241 -18.17 9.11 -21.86
N ASN A 242 -17.49 9.59 -22.91
CA ASN A 242 -16.91 10.93 -22.92
C ASN A 242 -17.95 12.03 -22.68
N ALA A 243 -19.15 11.91 -23.26
CA ALA A 243 -20.24 12.86 -23.00
C ALA A 243 -20.68 12.83 -21.52
N ILE A 244 -20.74 11.64 -20.91
CA ILE A 244 -21.05 11.48 -19.47
C ILE A 244 -19.95 12.12 -18.61
N TYR A 245 -18.69 11.84 -18.93
CA TYR A 245 -17.53 12.41 -18.23
C TYR A 245 -17.56 13.94 -18.27
N GLU A 246 -17.76 14.56 -19.43
CA GLU A 246 -17.81 16.02 -19.54
C GLU A 246 -18.95 16.64 -18.71
N GLU A 247 -20.07 15.94 -18.59
CA GLU A 247 -21.22 16.39 -17.80
C GLU A 247 -20.98 16.24 -16.28
N GLU A 248 -20.41 15.12 -15.85
CA GLU A 248 -20.39 14.74 -14.42
C GLU A 248 -19.04 14.97 -13.72
N LYS A 249 -17.92 15.16 -14.44
CA LYS A 249 -16.58 15.30 -13.83
C LYS A 249 -16.47 16.39 -12.77
N ASN A 250 -17.22 17.47 -12.92
CA ASN A 250 -17.19 18.60 -11.99
C ASN A 250 -18.02 18.38 -10.72
N ASN A 251 -18.88 17.36 -10.68
CA ASN A 251 -19.72 17.03 -9.54
C ASN A 251 -19.02 16.15 -8.51
N ILE A 252 -17.96 15.44 -8.91
CA ILE A 252 -17.21 14.52 -8.06
C ILE A 252 -16.47 15.28 -6.95
N THR A 253 -16.67 14.84 -5.70
CA THR A 253 -16.07 15.44 -4.50
C THR A 253 -14.91 14.63 -3.95
N SER A 254 -14.29 15.15 -2.89
CA SER A 254 -13.20 14.47 -2.17
C SER A 254 -13.63 13.17 -1.48
N LEU A 255 -14.93 12.88 -1.38
CA LEU A 255 -15.40 11.59 -0.89
C LEU A 255 -15.10 10.47 -1.91
N VAL A 256 -15.14 10.78 -3.21
CA VAL A 256 -14.91 9.80 -4.28
C VAL A 256 -13.47 9.84 -4.78
N THR A 257 -12.89 11.03 -4.94
CA THR A 257 -11.55 11.20 -5.52
C THR A 257 -10.59 11.99 -4.66
N TYR A 258 -9.32 11.60 -4.65
CA TYR A 258 -8.26 12.41 -4.04
C TYR A 258 -7.83 13.55 -4.99
N LYS A 259 -7.75 14.79 -4.49
CA LYS A 259 -7.21 15.98 -5.21
C LYS A 259 -7.62 16.08 -6.69
N ASP A 260 -8.92 15.99 -6.96
CA ASP A 260 -9.47 16.12 -8.32
C ASP A 260 -8.94 15.09 -9.34
N TYR A 261 -8.35 13.98 -8.90
CA TYR A 261 -7.74 12.97 -9.79
C TYR A 261 -8.71 12.44 -10.85
N ALA A 262 -9.97 12.18 -10.49
CA ALA A 262 -11.05 11.81 -11.41
C ALA A 262 -11.31 12.83 -12.53
N LYS A 263 -10.88 14.08 -12.40
CA LYS A 263 -11.06 15.13 -13.41
C LYS A 263 -9.96 15.11 -14.48
N SER A 264 -8.92 14.28 -14.32
CA SER A 264 -7.76 14.28 -15.23
C SER A 264 -8.11 13.89 -16.66
N ASN A 265 -8.90 12.83 -16.82
CA ASN A 265 -9.43 12.37 -18.11
C ASN A 265 -10.57 11.35 -17.88
N ALA A 266 -11.23 10.91 -18.95
CA ALA A 266 -12.35 9.97 -18.87
C ALA A 266 -11.97 8.58 -18.34
N GLN A 267 -10.75 8.09 -18.58
CA GLN A 267 -10.28 6.80 -18.06
C GLN A 267 -10.11 6.85 -16.52
N GLU A 268 -9.44 7.87 -16.01
CA GLU A 268 -9.31 8.06 -14.55
C GLU A 268 -10.66 8.31 -13.89
N PHE A 269 -11.55 9.04 -14.56
CA PHE A 269 -12.93 9.19 -14.10
C PHE A 269 -13.65 7.85 -14.01
N PHE A 270 -13.55 7.00 -15.04
CA PHE A 270 -14.11 5.65 -15.03
C PHE A 270 -13.58 4.85 -13.83
N ALA A 271 -12.25 4.80 -13.66
CA ALA A 271 -11.62 4.02 -12.60
C ALA A 271 -11.97 4.53 -11.19
N GLU A 272 -12.08 5.86 -11.00
CA GLU A 272 -12.50 6.44 -9.72
C GLU A 272 -13.98 6.17 -9.41
N VAL A 273 -14.87 6.24 -10.41
CA VAL A 273 -16.29 5.87 -10.27
C VAL A 273 -16.42 4.38 -9.95
N PHE A 274 -15.72 3.52 -10.71
CA PHE A 274 -15.69 2.07 -10.49
C PHE A 274 -15.21 1.72 -9.08
N LYS A 275 -14.09 2.31 -8.65
CA LYS A 275 -13.56 2.17 -7.29
C LYS A 275 -14.60 2.53 -6.23
N ALA A 276 -15.30 3.65 -6.38
CA ALA A 276 -16.29 4.08 -5.40
C ALA A 276 -17.54 3.19 -5.39
N MET A 277 -17.97 2.67 -6.56
CA MET A 277 -19.07 1.71 -6.66
C MET A 277 -18.82 0.43 -5.86
N TYR A 278 -17.57 -0.04 -5.86
CA TYR A 278 -17.16 -1.26 -5.18
C TYR A 278 -16.41 -1.01 -3.86
N SER A 279 -16.44 0.21 -3.31
CA SER A 279 -15.72 0.55 -2.07
C SER A 279 -16.25 -0.21 -0.84
N THR A 280 -15.43 -0.41 0.19
CA THR A 280 -15.92 -0.93 1.50
C THR A 280 -16.63 0.15 2.30
N ASP A 281 -16.42 1.42 1.95
CA ASP A 281 -17.02 2.56 2.62
C ASP A 281 -18.35 2.93 1.95
N SER A 282 -19.45 2.73 2.69
CA SER A 282 -20.80 3.06 2.22
C SER A 282 -20.95 4.54 1.87
N LYS A 283 -20.19 5.44 2.51
CA LYS A 283 -20.23 6.88 2.19
C LYS A 283 -19.73 7.15 0.77
N GLN A 284 -18.69 6.43 0.33
CA GLN A 284 -18.19 6.55 -1.04
C GLN A 284 -19.20 5.99 -2.05
N GLN A 285 -19.80 4.84 -1.73
CA GLN A 285 -20.83 4.25 -2.59
C GLN A 285 -22.05 5.15 -2.75
N ASP A 286 -22.47 5.83 -1.69
CA ASP A 286 -23.62 6.73 -1.74
C ASP A 286 -23.27 8.07 -2.40
N ALA A 287 -22.06 8.58 -2.17
CA ALA A 287 -21.54 9.78 -2.82
C ALA A 287 -21.50 9.58 -4.35
N VAL A 288 -20.89 8.49 -4.85
CA VAL A 288 -20.74 8.29 -6.30
C VAL A 288 -22.09 8.13 -7.02
N LYS A 289 -23.08 7.48 -6.39
CA LYS A 289 -24.45 7.37 -6.93
C LYS A 289 -25.14 8.73 -7.08
N LYS A 290 -24.80 9.70 -6.22
CA LYS A 290 -25.35 11.06 -6.25
C LYS A 290 -24.56 11.98 -7.17
N GLU A 291 -23.24 11.89 -7.15
CA GLU A 291 -22.33 12.80 -7.82
C GLU A 291 -22.14 12.45 -9.32
N ALA A 292 -22.18 11.16 -9.67
CA ALA A 292 -21.98 10.68 -11.03
C ALA A 292 -22.97 9.55 -11.39
N ALA A 293 -24.27 9.85 -11.27
CA ALA A 293 -25.34 8.87 -11.47
C ALA A 293 -25.32 8.24 -12.88
N LYS A 294 -25.07 9.04 -13.93
CA LYS A 294 -25.04 8.54 -15.31
C LYS A 294 -23.83 7.63 -15.55
N ALA A 295 -22.67 7.98 -14.98
CA ALA A 295 -21.49 7.14 -15.05
C ALA A 295 -21.71 5.81 -14.31
N VAL A 296 -22.30 5.85 -13.11
CA VAL A 296 -22.66 4.66 -12.34
C VAL A 296 -23.59 3.75 -13.13
N ASP A 297 -24.66 4.30 -13.71
CA ASP A 297 -25.61 3.51 -14.50
C ASP A 297 -24.97 2.96 -15.78
N TYR A 298 -24.12 3.73 -16.45
CA TYR A 298 -23.37 3.27 -17.61
C TYR A 298 -22.49 2.07 -17.28
N ILE A 299 -21.67 2.19 -16.23
CA ILE A 299 -20.73 1.14 -15.81
C ILE A 299 -21.49 -0.10 -15.37
N LYS A 300 -22.55 0.04 -14.56
CA LYS A 300 -23.39 -1.09 -14.15
C LYS A 300 -23.99 -1.83 -15.34
N ASN A 301 -24.51 -1.10 -16.32
CA ASN A 301 -25.11 -1.72 -17.50
C ASN A 301 -24.06 -2.45 -18.34
N LYS A 302 -22.88 -1.85 -18.53
CA LYS A 302 -21.77 -2.50 -19.25
C LYS A 302 -21.29 -3.78 -18.56
N ILE A 303 -21.14 -3.75 -17.24
CA ILE A 303 -20.78 -4.93 -16.46
C ILE A 303 -21.89 -5.99 -16.53
N LYS A 304 -23.16 -5.58 -16.48
CA LYS A 304 -24.28 -6.50 -16.59
C LYS A 304 -24.32 -7.19 -17.95
N GLU A 305 -24.22 -6.42 -19.03
CA GLU A 305 -24.10 -6.93 -20.41
C GLU A 305 -22.96 -7.96 -20.48
N TYR A 306 -21.76 -7.60 -20.02
CA TYR A 306 -20.59 -8.48 -20.02
C TYR A 306 -20.74 -9.77 -19.20
N VAL A 307 -21.42 -9.70 -18.06
CA VAL A 307 -21.60 -10.87 -17.17
C VAL A 307 -22.71 -11.80 -17.65
N GLU A 308 -23.71 -11.27 -18.36
CA GLU A 308 -24.85 -12.02 -18.91
C GLU A 308 -24.58 -12.60 -20.31
N ASP A 309 -23.62 -12.04 -21.04
CA ASP A 309 -23.07 -12.58 -22.31
C ASP A 309 -22.20 -13.85 -22.07
#